data_AF-X1QTN1-F1
#
_entry.id   AF-X1QTN1-F1
#
_cell.length_a   1.000
_cell.length_b   1.000
_cell.length_c   1.000
_cell.angle_alpha   90.00
_cell.angle_beta   90.00
_cell.angle_gamma   90.00
#
_symmetry.space_group_name_H-M   'P 1'
#
loop_
_entity.id
_entity.type
_entity.pdbx_description
1 polymer ?
#
loop_
_entity_poly.entity_id
_entity_poly.type
_entity_poly.pdbx_seq_one_letter_code
_entity_poly.pdbx_strand_id
1 'polypeptide(L)'
;NNRVVVTGIGILCPLGLNTSVTWEGLIAGKSGIDYITLFDPEPLDTKFAGEVKGFEPTDYVNRKDARRMDRFAQLAVAASQQAVEQAGLEINSSNQDSIGVVIGSGIGGLTTLFEQIKVLLDKGPNRVNPLLVPMMITDMAAAQVSITLGIKGPNLCITSACSSGSDAIGAAYELIKRGDIQAMIAGGSEAAINAIGVSAFNALNALSTRNSEPQLASRPFDTERDGFVIGEGAG
;
A
#
# COMPACT_ATOMS: atom_id res chain seq x y z
N ASN A 1 23.54 17.96 -12.26
CA ASN A 1 22.18 17.91 -12.85
C ASN A 1 22.01 16.53 -13.45
N ASN A 2 21.77 15.52 -12.61
CA ASN A 2 21.65 14.14 -13.06
C ASN A 2 20.28 13.93 -13.71
N ARG A 3 20.24 13.17 -14.80
CA ARG A 3 18.97 12.70 -15.37
C ARG A 3 18.48 11.51 -14.55
N VAL A 4 17.21 11.54 -14.16
CA VAL A 4 16.55 10.43 -13.47
C VAL A 4 15.63 9.73 -14.46
N VAL A 5 15.62 8.40 -14.46
CA VAL A 5 14.79 7.56 -15.33
C VAL A 5 14.08 6.50 -14.49
N VAL A 6 12.93 6.03 -14.96
CA VAL A 6 12.22 4.88 -14.37
C VAL A 6 12.68 3.62 -15.08
N THR A 7 13.21 2.66 -14.33
CA THR A 7 13.76 1.41 -14.90
C THR A 7 12.90 0.18 -14.61
N GLY A 8 11.98 0.25 -13.64
CA GLY A 8 11.05 -0.82 -13.31
C GLY A 8 9.84 -0.31 -12.53
N ILE A 9 8.73 -1.04 -12.62
CA ILE A 9 7.42 -0.74 -12.07
C ILE A 9 6.82 -2.05 -11.55
N GLY A 10 6.35 -2.04 -10.30
CA GLY A 10 5.58 -3.12 -9.70
C GLY A 10 4.29 -2.56 -9.12
N ILE A 11 3.16 -3.22 -9.38
CA ILE A 11 1.85 -2.73 -8.96
C ILE A 11 1.02 -3.91 -8.45
N LEU A 12 0.46 -3.75 -7.24
CA LEU A 12 -0.62 -4.58 -6.73
C LEU A 12 -1.82 -3.67 -6.47
N CYS A 13 -2.93 -3.97 -7.13
CA CYS A 13 -4.15 -3.18 -7.00
C CYS A 13 -5.39 -4.06 -7.22
N PRO A 14 -6.60 -3.51 -7.08
CA PRO A 14 -7.84 -4.28 -7.22
C PRO A 14 -8.09 -4.87 -8.62
N LEU A 15 -7.35 -4.39 -9.64
CA LEU A 15 -7.41 -4.92 -11.00
C LEU A 15 -6.43 -6.07 -11.26
N GLY A 16 -5.38 -6.22 -10.45
CA GLY A 16 -4.33 -7.19 -10.71
C GLY A 16 -3.21 -7.19 -9.69
N LEU A 17 -2.55 -8.35 -9.59
CA LEU A 17 -1.40 -8.57 -8.71
C LEU A 17 -0.06 -8.26 -9.37
N ASN A 18 -0.05 -7.72 -10.60
CA ASN A 18 1.17 -7.28 -11.26
C ASN A 18 0.88 -6.19 -12.31
N THR A 19 1.94 -5.57 -12.81
CA THR A 19 1.89 -4.47 -13.78
C THR A 19 1.19 -4.86 -15.09
N SER A 20 1.42 -6.06 -15.64
CA SER A 20 0.82 -6.46 -16.93
C SER A 20 -0.68 -6.65 -16.82
N VAL A 21 -1.14 -7.43 -15.82
CA VAL A 21 -2.56 -7.70 -15.59
C VAL A 21 -3.31 -6.41 -15.24
N THR A 22 -2.71 -5.55 -14.41
CA THR A 22 -3.26 -4.23 -14.09
C THR A 22 -3.44 -3.39 -15.35
N TRP A 23 -2.42 -3.33 -16.21
CA TRP A 23 -2.45 -2.54 -17.44
C TRP A 23 -3.52 -3.05 -18.42
N GLU A 24 -3.61 -4.36 -18.63
CA GLU A 24 -4.65 -4.97 -19.47
C GLU A 24 -6.06 -4.66 -18.94
N GLY A 25 -6.25 -4.72 -17.62
CA GLY A 25 -7.52 -4.37 -16.97
C GLY A 25 -7.91 -2.91 -17.18
N LEU A 26 -6.95 -1.99 -17.03
CA LEU A 26 -7.15 -0.55 -17.25
C LEU A 26 -7.53 -0.25 -18.70
N ILE A 27 -6.79 -0.78 -19.67
CA ILE A 27 -7.08 -0.57 -21.11
C ILE A 27 -8.45 -1.14 -21.50
N ALA A 28 -8.85 -2.26 -20.91
CA ALA A 28 -10.16 -2.87 -21.13
C ALA A 28 -11.31 -2.16 -20.39
N GLY A 29 -11.05 -1.12 -19.59
CA GLY A 29 -12.08 -0.41 -18.83
C GLY A 29 -12.73 -1.26 -17.74
N LYS A 30 -12.00 -2.26 -17.20
CA LYS A 30 -12.52 -3.10 -16.12
C LYS A 30 -12.57 -2.32 -14.81
N SER A 31 -13.61 -2.55 -14.01
CA SER A 31 -13.68 -2.06 -12.64
C SER A 31 -13.05 -3.06 -11.68
N GLY A 32 -12.21 -2.58 -10.77
CA GLY A 32 -11.68 -3.37 -9.66
C GLY A 32 -12.55 -3.30 -8.40
N ILE A 33 -13.69 -2.60 -8.46
CA ILE A 33 -14.57 -2.39 -7.32
C ILE A 33 -15.56 -3.54 -7.22
N ASP A 34 -15.75 -4.05 -6.00
CA ASP A 34 -16.69 -5.11 -5.69
C ASP A 34 -17.20 -4.99 -4.25
N TYR A 35 -18.15 -5.83 -3.87
CA TYR A 35 -18.58 -5.94 -2.49
C TYR A 35 -17.41 -6.33 -1.58
N ILE A 36 -17.37 -5.72 -0.38
CA ILE A 36 -16.34 -6.00 0.63
C ILE A 36 -16.44 -7.46 1.05
N THR A 37 -15.29 -8.15 1.06
CA THR A 37 -15.17 -9.54 1.52
C THR A 37 -14.27 -9.70 2.74
N LEU A 38 -13.49 -8.67 3.08
CA LEU A 38 -12.53 -8.70 4.19
C LEU A 38 -13.19 -8.74 5.58
N PHE A 39 -14.43 -8.26 5.70
CA PHE A 39 -15.23 -8.25 6.94
C PHE A 39 -16.72 -8.11 6.61
N ASP A 40 -17.61 -8.24 7.60
CA ASP A 40 -19.06 -8.02 7.43
C ASP A 40 -19.38 -6.52 7.29
N PRO A 41 -19.79 -6.03 6.10
CA PRO A 41 -20.04 -4.62 5.88
C PRO A 41 -21.50 -4.23 6.12
N GLU A 42 -22.40 -5.16 6.50
CA GLU A 42 -23.84 -4.88 6.64
C GLU A 42 -24.18 -3.65 7.50
N PRO A 43 -23.48 -3.38 8.62
CA PRO A 43 -23.75 -2.19 9.45
C PRO A 43 -23.27 -0.87 8.84
N LEU A 44 -22.54 -0.88 7.71
CA LEU A 44 -21.91 0.29 7.11
C LEU A 44 -22.76 0.89 5.98
N ASP A 45 -22.65 2.21 5.80
CA ASP A 45 -23.32 2.93 4.71
C ASP A 45 -22.73 2.55 3.34
N THR A 46 -21.43 2.22 3.29
CA THR A 46 -20.73 1.74 2.09
C THR A 46 -20.35 0.27 2.26
N LYS A 47 -20.80 -0.56 1.33
CA LYS A 47 -20.62 -2.04 1.38
C LYS A 47 -19.66 -2.60 0.33
N PHE A 48 -18.90 -1.72 -0.33
CA PHE A 48 -18.03 -2.07 -1.44
C PHE A 48 -16.70 -1.33 -1.34
N ALA A 49 -15.66 -1.91 -1.93
CA ALA A 49 -14.31 -1.35 -1.98
C ALA A 49 -13.52 -1.93 -3.15
N GLY A 50 -12.36 -1.33 -3.44
CA GLY A 50 -11.35 -1.94 -4.28
C GLY A 50 -10.39 -2.78 -3.44
N GLU A 51 -10.72 -4.05 -3.20
CA GLU A 51 -9.84 -5.00 -2.49
C GLU A 51 -8.80 -5.61 -3.45
N VAL A 52 -7.58 -5.81 -2.97
CA VAL A 52 -6.56 -6.58 -3.71
C VAL A 52 -6.89 -8.07 -3.57
N LYS A 53 -7.37 -8.67 -4.67
CA LYS A 53 -7.89 -10.05 -4.70
C LYS A 53 -6.79 -11.08 -4.92
N GLY A 54 -6.83 -12.19 -4.16
CA GLY A 54 -5.93 -13.34 -4.35
C GLY A 54 -4.47 -13.10 -3.95
N PHE A 55 -4.18 -12.03 -3.21
CA PHE A 55 -2.83 -11.74 -2.73
C PHE A 55 -2.47 -12.64 -1.55
N GLU A 56 -1.41 -13.44 -1.71
CA GLU A 56 -0.81 -14.25 -0.66
C GLU A 56 0.59 -13.72 -0.31
N PRO A 57 0.81 -13.16 0.90
CA PRO A 57 2.11 -12.58 1.27
C PRO A 57 3.23 -13.63 1.32
N THR A 58 2.88 -14.91 1.47
CA THR A 58 3.86 -16.01 1.49
C THR A 58 4.50 -16.32 0.15
N ASP A 59 3.99 -15.75 -0.93
CA ASP A 59 4.61 -15.85 -2.26
C ASP A 59 5.84 -14.92 -2.37
N TYR A 60 5.94 -13.92 -1.50
CA TYR A 60 6.96 -12.86 -1.55
C TYR A 60 7.94 -12.89 -0.37
N VAL A 61 7.47 -13.32 0.80
CA VAL A 61 8.28 -13.44 2.02
C VAL A 61 7.94 -14.73 2.76
N ASN A 62 8.83 -15.19 3.64
CA ASN A 62 8.52 -16.37 4.44
C ASN A 62 7.36 -16.10 5.43
N ARG A 63 6.68 -17.17 5.85
CA ARG A 63 5.51 -17.10 6.75
C ARG A 63 5.78 -16.35 8.06
N LYS A 64 7.00 -16.43 8.61
CA LYS A 64 7.34 -15.77 9.87
C LYS A 64 7.37 -14.27 9.67
N ASP A 65 7.95 -13.80 8.58
CA ASP A 65 8.07 -12.38 8.27
C ASP A 65 6.73 -11.80 7.83
N ALA A 66 5.94 -12.51 7.00
CA ALA A 66 4.58 -12.12 6.64
C ALA A 66 3.71 -11.79 7.87
N ARG A 67 3.76 -12.63 8.91
CA ARG A 67 2.99 -12.44 10.16
C ARG A 67 3.46 -11.27 11.03
N ARG A 68 4.61 -10.69 10.71
CA ARG A 68 5.22 -9.57 11.43
C ARG A 68 5.08 -8.25 10.65
N MET A 69 4.26 -8.25 9.62
CA MET A 69 3.93 -7.09 8.80
C MET A 69 2.42 -6.89 8.80
N ASP A 70 1.97 -5.64 8.82
CA ASP A 70 0.61 -5.32 8.41
C ASP A 70 0.46 -5.47 6.89
N ARG A 71 -0.77 -5.62 6.41
CA ARG A 71 -1.12 -5.78 4.99
C ARG A 71 -0.52 -4.68 4.10
N PHE A 72 -0.48 -3.42 4.55
CA PHE A 72 0.12 -2.34 3.74
C PHE A 72 1.62 -2.57 3.49
N ALA A 73 2.36 -3.06 4.49
CA ALA A 73 3.79 -3.37 4.34
C ALA A 73 4.00 -4.62 3.48
N GLN A 74 3.13 -5.63 3.60
CA GLN A 74 3.17 -6.83 2.74
C GLN A 74 3.00 -6.47 1.25
N LEU A 75 2.02 -5.60 0.93
CA LEU A 75 1.79 -5.12 -0.43
C LEU A 75 2.99 -4.32 -0.95
N ALA A 76 3.58 -3.45 -0.10
CA ALA A 76 4.76 -2.67 -0.46
C ALA A 76 5.97 -3.56 -0.81
N VAL A 77 6.20 -4.62 -0.04
CA VAL A 77 7.26 -5.60 -0.32
C VAL A 77 7.05 -6.31 -1.65
N ALA A 78 5.83 -6.79 -1.90
CA ALA A 78 5.49 -7.47 -3.14
C ALA A 78 5.67 -6.55 -4.38
N ALA A 79 5.15 -5.32 -4.32
CA ALA A 79 5.29 -4.35 -5.41
C ALA A 79 6.77 -3.97 -5.65
N SER A 80 7.54 -3.79 -4.58
CA SER A 80 8.97 -3.45 -4.67
C SER A 80 9.79 -4.59 -5.29
N GLN A 81 9.50 -5.84 -4.93
CA GLN A 81 10.14 -7.00 -5.55
C GLN A 81 9.85 -7.06 -7.06
N GLN A 82 8.60 -6.85 -7.47
CA GLN A 82 8.23 -6.78 -8.90
C GLN A 82 8.95 -5.65 -9.64
N ALA A 83 9.07 -4.47 -9.02
CA ALA A 83 9.77 -3.33 -9.61
C ALA A 83 11.26 -3.62 -9.81
N VAL A 84 11.91 -4.22 -8.81
CA VAL A 84 13.34 -4.60 -8.87
C VAL A 84 13.57 -5.70 -9.90
N GLU A 85 12.70 -6.71 -9.95
CA GLU A 85 12.75 -7.79 -10.94
C GLU A 85 12.59 -7.23 -12.36
N GLN A 86 11.58 -6.39 -12.60
CA GLN A 86 11.37 -5.76 -13.91
C GLN A 86 12.55 -4.88 -14.33
N ALA A 87 13.19 -4.20 -13.38
CA ALA A 87 14.39 -3.40 -13.65
C ALA A 87 15.64 -4.22 -13.97
N GLY A 88 15.63 -5.54 -13.71
CA GLY A 88 16.82 -6.38 -13.80
C GLY A 88 17.93 -5.94 -12.84
N LEU A 89 17.56 -5.34 -11.70
CA LEU A 89 18.50 -4.78 -10.73
C LEU A 89 18.95 -5.85 -9.73
N GLU A 90 20.20 -6.28 -9.82
CA GLU A 90 20.81 -7.17 -8.83
C GLU A 90 21.34 -6.37 -7.63
N ILE A 91 20.76 -6.60 -6.44
CA ILE A 91 21.17 -5.94 -5.19
C ILE A 91 22.15 -6.84 -4.44
N ASN A 92 23.34 -6.31 -4.14
CA ASN A 92 24.39 -7.05 -3.45
C ASN A 92 25.31 -6.12 -2.65
N SER A 93 26.34 -6.68 -2.01
CA SER A 93 27.26 -5.93 -1.14
C SER A 93 28.01 -4.79 -1.83
N SER A 94 28.12 -4.79 -3.16
CA SER A 94 28.82 -3.74 -3.90
C SER A 94 27.97 -2.49 -4.17
N ASN A 95 26.62 -2.61 -4.12
CA ASN A 95 25.71 -1.51 -4.46
C ASN A 95 24.62 -1.22 -3.42
N GLN A 96 24.40 -2.08 -2.42
CA GLN A 96 23.34 -1.93 -1.41
C GLN A 96 23.33 -0.56 -0.69
N ASP A 97 24.50 0.05 -0.48
CA ASP A 97 24.66 1.36 0.18
C ASP A 97 24.37 2.54 -0.77
N SER A 98 24.36 2.26 -2.08
CA SER A 98 24.04 3.22 -3.15
C SER A 98 22.60 3.11 -3.65
N ILE A 99 21.80 2.27 -3.02
CA ILE A 99 20.37 2.08 -3.27
C ILE A 99 19.65 2.43 -1.97
N GLY A 100 18.46 3.02 -2.06
CA GLY A 100 17.61 3.31 -0.91
C GLY A 100 16.14 3.17 -1.24
N VAL A 101 15.30 3.50 -0.27
CA VAL A 101 13.87 3.25 -0.27
C VAL A 101 13.13 4.49 0.25
N VAL A 102 12.14 4.96 -0.51
CA VAL A 102 11.22 6.01 -0.08
C VAL A 102 9.80 5.56 -0.39
N ILE A 103 9.07 5.06 0.61
CA ILE A 103 7.69 4.59 0.40
C ILE A 103 6.75 5.41 1.26
N GLY A 104 5.72 5.96 0.64
CA GLY A 104 4.67 6.69 1.33
C GLY A 104 3.53 5.80 1.80
N SER A 105 2.93 6.16 2.93
CA SER A 105 1.66 5.58 3.39
C SER A 105 0.87 6.66 4.12
N GLY A 106 -0.42 6.76 3.86
CA GLY A 106 -1.29 7.77 4.45
C GLY A 106 -1.61 7.45 5.91
N ILE A 107 -2.01 6.21 6.18
CA ILE A 107 -2.45 5.77 7.51
C ILE A 107 -1.54 4.67 8.07
N GLY A 108 -1.00 3.79 7.22
CA GLY A 108 -0.14 2.69 7.64
C GLY A 108 -0.94 1.49 8.14
N GLY A 109 -0.48 0.84 9.21
CA GLY A 109 -1.04 -0.42 9.69
C GLY A 109 -2.30 -0.25 10.53
N LEU A 110 -3.34 0.37 9.94
CA LEU A 110 -4.64 0.60 10.56
C LEU A 110 -5.31 -0.72 10.96
N THR A 111 -5.16 -1.77 10.14
CA THR A 111 -5.75 -3.08 10.39
C THR A 111 -5.16 -3.70 11.65
N THR A 112 -3.83 -3.74 11.77
CA THR A 112 -3.15 -4.23 12.97
C THR A 112 -3.52 -3.40 14.20
N LEU A 113 -3.54 -2.07 14.09
CA LEU A 113 -3.93 -1.21 15.21
C LEU A 113 -5.35 -1.52 15.69
N PHE A 114 -6.30 -1.62 14.76
CA PHE A 114 -7.70 -1.94 15.06
C PHE A 114 -7.84 -3.29 15.76
N GLU A 115 -7.16 -4.33 15.27
CA GLU A 115 -7.17 -5.65 15.90
C GLU A 115 -6.57 -5.63 17.30
N GLN A 116 -5.46 -4.91 17.50
CA GLN A 116 -4.82 -4.82 18.81
C GLN A 116 -5.62 -3.97 19.81
N ILE A 117 -6.40 -2.99 19.36
CA ILE A 117 -7.36 -2.28 20.22
C ILE A 117 -8.43 -3.25 20.73
N LYS A 118 -8.97 -4.14 19.88
CA LYS A 118 -9.91 -5.18 20.34
C LYS A 118 -9.27 -6.09 21.40
N VAL A 119 -8.04 -6.55 21.15
CA VAL A 119 -7.29 -7.36 22.12
C VAL A 119 -7.09 -6.62 23.45
N LEU A 120 -6.76 -5.33 23.41
CA LEU A 120 -6.60 -4.49 24.60
C LEU A 120 -7.89 -4.41 25.40
N LEU A 121 -9.03 -4.13 24.74
CA LEU A 121 -10.33 -3.98 25.40
C LEU A 121 -10.86 -5.30 25.96
N ASP A 122 -10.69 -6.40 25.21
CA ASP A 122 -11.25 -7.71 25.59
C ASP A 122 -10.38 -8.46 26.59
N LYS A 123 -9.04 -8.31 26.50
CA LYS A 123 -8.07 -9.17 27.21
C LYS A 123 -7.05 -8.40 28.04
N GLY A 124 -7.06 -7.08 27.99
CA GLY A 124 -6.16 -6.20 28.75
C GLY A 124 -4.78 -5.99 28.12
N PRO A 125 -4.00 -5.04 28.66
CA PRO A 125 -2.77 -4.54 28.03
C PRO A 125 -1.67 -5.59 27.91
N ASN A 126 -1.60 -6.56 28.82
CA ASN A 126 -0.59 -7.63 28.79
C ASN A 126 -0.74 -8.59 27.60
N ARG A 127 -1.84 -8.49 26.83
CA ARG A 127 -2.12 -9.35 25.67
C ARG A 127 -1.88 -8.67 24.33
N VAL A 128 -1.59 -7.37 24.32
CA VAL A 128 -1.23 -6.63 23.11
C VAL A 128 0.05 -7.22 22.50
N ASN A 129 0.05 -7.38 21.18
CA ASN A 129 1.20 -7.91 20.46
C ASN A 129 2.42 -7.00 20.66
N PRO A 130 3.58 -7.53 21.13
CA PRO A 130 4.79 -6.72 21.28
C PRO A 130 5.32 -6.13 19.97
N LEU A 131 4.87 -6.66 18.83
CA LEU A 131 5.19 -6.15 17.49
C LEU A 131 4.16 -5.14 16.96
N LEU A 132 3.21 -4.67 17.76
CA LEU A 132 2.22 -3.68 17.32
C LEU A 132 2.90 -2.44 16.71
N VAL A 133 3.85 -1.83 17.41
CA VAL A 133 4.56 -0.63 16.94
C VAL A 133 5.23 -0.88 15.56
N PRO A 134 6.13 -1.88 15.40
CA PRO A 134 6.76 -2.15 14.11
C PRO A 134 5.82 -2.75 13.05
N MET A 135 4.55 -2.98 13.35
CA MET A 135 3.53 -3.37 12.36
C MET A 135 2.64 -2.20 11.95
N MET A 136 2.42 -1.20 12.82
CA MET A 136 1.44 -0.14 12.58
C MET A 136 2.01 1.16 12.00
N ILE A 137 3.25 1.52 12.35
CA ILE A 137 3.82 2.82 11.95
C ILE A 137 4.12 2.86 10.44
N THR A 138 3.88 4.00 9.80
CA THR A 138 3.85 4.15 8.33
C THR A 138 5.18 3.83 7.67
N ASP A 139 6.30 4.10 8.33
CA ASP A 139 7.65 3.87 7.80
C ASP A 139 8.01 2.38 7.67
N MET A 140 7.19 1.47 8.22
CA MET A 140 7.43 0.04 8.13
C MET A 140 7.31 -0.51 6.72
N ALA A 141 6.57 0.14 5.81
CA ALA A 141 6.62 -0.25 4.40
C ALA A 141 8.05 -0.12 3.83
N ALA A 142 8.69 1.04 4.02
CA ALA A 142 10.06 1.29 3.55
C ALA A 142 11.08 0.42 4.31
N ALA A 143 10.91 0.24 5.62
CA ALA A 143 11.76 -0.63 6.43
C ALA A 143 11.71 -2.09 5.98
N GLN A 144 10.52 -2.66 5.77
CA GLN A 144 10.38 -4.06 5.37
C GLN A 144 10.90 -4.30 3.94
N VAL A 145 10.73 -3.34 3.03
CA VAL A 145 11.33 -3.40 1.69
C VAL A 145 12.85 -3.39 1.77
N SER A 146 13.42 -2.49 2.57
CA SER A 146 14.88 -2.42 2.79
C SER A 146 15.43 -3.72 3.38
N ILE A 147 14.78 -4.29 4.40
CA ILE A 147 15.17 -5.56 5.02
C ILE A 147 15.09 -6.70 4.01
N THR A 148 13.97 -6.80 3.28
CA THR A 148 13.71 -7.90 2.35
C THR A 148 14.67 -7.91 1.17
N LEU A 149 15.02 -6.73 0.65
CA LEU A 149 15.89 -6.57 -0.52
C LEU A 149 17.37 -6.35 -0.18
N GLY A 150 17.72 -6.23 1.11
CA GLY A 150 19.09 -6.01 1.57
C GLY A 150 19.63 -4.61 1.26
N ILE A 151 18.75 -3.60 1.17
CA ILE A 151 19.11 -2.21 0.82
C ILE A 151 19.54 -1.44 2.06
N LYS A 152 20.63 -0.66 1.96
CA LYS A 152 21.28 0.02 3.09
C LYS A 152 21.48 1.54 2.95
N GLY A 153 21.17 2.11 1.78
CA GLY A 153 21.15 3.56 1.62
C GLY A 153 19.96 4.21 2.34
N PRO A 154 19.62 5.47 1.98
CA PRO A 154 18.54 6.22 2.62
C PRO A 154 17.23 5.43 2.68
N ASN A 155 16.62 5.36 3.86
CA ASN A 155 15.35 4.68 4.09
C ASN A 155 14.39 5.67 4.77
N LEU A 156 13.38 6.11 4.02
CA LEU A 156 12.50 7.20 4.41
C LEU A 156 11.03 6.84 4.13
N CYS A 157 10.14 7.50 4.87
CA CYS A 157 8.71 7.45 4.64
C CYS A 157 8.15 8.86 4.56
N ILE A 158 7.24 9.08 3.62
CA ILE A 158 6.51 10.34 3.48
C ILE A 158 5.02 10.08 3.69
N THR A 159 4.44 10.80 4.64
CA THR A 159 3.02 10.73 4.96
C THR A 159 2.39 12.09 4.74
N SER A 160 1.65 12.23 3.65
CA SER A 160 0.90 13.42 3.23
C SER A 160 -0.51 13.04 2.76
N ALA A 161 -1.14 12.06 3.43
CA ALA A 161 -2.45 11.50 3.06
C ALA A 161 -2.46 10.98 1.60
N CYS A 162 -3.38 11.44 0.76
CA CYS A 162 -3.53 10.96 -0.61
C CYS A 162 -2.32 11.25 -1.52
N SER A 163 -1.48 12.24 -1.17
CA SER A 163 -0.27 12.56 -1.94
C SER A 163 0.98 11.78 -1.51
N SER A 164 0.91 10.95 -0.46
CA SER A 164 2.07 10.26 0.13
C SER A 164 2.96 9.56 -0.91
N GLY A 165 2.36 8.80 -1.83
CA GLY A 165 3.11 8.09 -2.88
C GLY A 165 3.74 9.03 -3.91
N SER A 166 3.04 10.10 -4.29
CA SER A 166 3.58 11.10 -5.24
C SER A 166 4.73 11.90 -4.61
N ASP A 167 4.59 12.29 -3.34
CA ASP A 167 5.63 13.02 -2.62
C ASP A 167 6.86 12.13 -2.36
N ALA A 168 6.65 10.83 -2.09
CA ALA A 168 7.71 9.85 -1.99
C ALA A 168 8.54 9.74 -3.29
N ILE A 169 7.86 9.63 -4.44
CA ILE A 169 8.51 9.64 -5.76
C ILE A 169 9.26 10.96 -6.00
N GLY A 170 8.65 12.10 -5.64
CA GLY A 170 9.28 13.42 -5.76
C GLY A 170 10.55 13.57 -4.91
N ALA A 171 10.53 13.08 -3.68
CA ALA A 171 11.68 13.08 -2.78
C ALA A 171 12.80 12.16 -3.30
N ALA A 172 12.45 10.96 -3.75
CA ALA A 172 13.38 10.03 -4.38
C ALA A 172 14.06 10.62 -5.62
N TYR A 173 13.27 11.29 -6.48
CA TYR A 173 13.78 12.01 -7.64
C TYR A 173 14.82 13.06 -7.24
N GLU A 174 14.53 13.88 -6.22
CA GLU A 174 15.45 14.92 -5.76
C GLU A 174 16.76 14.35 -5.19
N LEU A 175 16.72 13.26 -4.43
CA LEU A 175 17.92 12.58 -3.90
C LEU A 175 18.82 12.07 -5.03
N ILE A 176 18.25 11.41 -6.06
CA ILE A 176 19.03 10.93 -7.21
C ILE A 176 19.57 12.11 -8.03
N LYS A 177 18.75 13.13 -8.28
CA LYS A 177 19.12 14.31 -9.07
C LYS A 177 20.30 15.08 -8.49
N ARG A 178 20.37 15.17 -7.15
CA ARG A 178 21.45 15.79 -6.38
C ARG A 178 22.72 14.94 -6.35
N GLY A 179 22.61 13.65 -6.64
CA GLY A 179 23.73 12.71 -6.60
C GLY A 179 23.97 12.11 -5.22
N ASP A 180 23.00 12.24 -4.30
CA ASP A 180 23.08 11.67 -2.96
C ASP A 180 22.99 10.14 -2.98
N ILE A 181 22.36 9.58 -4.03
CA ILE A 181 22.12 8.16 -4.19
C ILE A 181 22.01 7.77 -5.67
N GLN A 182 22.30 6.51 -6.01
CA GLN A 182 22.33 6.05 -7.41
C GLN A 182 20.98 5.54 -7.89
N ALA A 183 20.23 4.83 -7.04
CA ALA A 183 18.91 4.30 -7.36
C ALA A 183 17.98 4.35 -6.15
N MET A 184 16.68 4.54 -6.40
CA MET A 184 15.63 4.53 -5.38
C MET A 184 14.53 3.56 -5.76
N ILE A 185 14.06 2.81 -4.76
CA ILE A 185 12.72 2.24 -4.77
C ILE A 185 11.79 3.30 -4.20
N ALA A 186 10.81 3.74 -4.99
CA ALA A 186 9.91 4.81 -4.59
C ALA A 186 8.47 4.54 -5.03
N GLY A 187 7.52 4.90 -4.18
CA GLY A 187 6.09 4.66 -4.42
C GLY A 187 5.24 4.86 -3.16
N GLY A 188 4.08 4.22 -3.11
CA GLY A 188 3.20 4.22 -1.96
C GLY A 188 2.51 2.88 -1.71
N SER A 189 2.00 2.70 -0.49
CA SER A 189 1.18 1.55 -0.13
C SER A 189 0.15 1.89 0.94
N GLU A 190 -1.05 1.32 0.81
CA GLU A 190 -2.14 1.51 1.77
C GLU A 190 -3.05 0.27 1.84
N ALA A 191 -3.53 -0.06 3.04
CA ALA A 191 -4.44 -1.18 3.29
C ALA A 191 -5.49 -0.81 4.36
N ALA A 192 -6.25 0.26 4.11
CA ALA A 192 -7.22 0.82 5.05
C ALA A 192 -8.64 0.20 4.96
N ILE A 193 -8.82 -0.87 4.18
CA ILE A 193 -10.12 -1.56 4.04
C ILE A 193 -10.33 -2.49 5.24
N ASN A 194 -10.84 -1.90 6.32
CA ASN A 194 -11.32 -2.61 7.51
C ASN A 194 -12.49 -1.84 8.12
N ALA A 195 -13.17 -2.43 9.09
CA ALA A 195 -14.38 -1.85 9.65
C ALA A 195 -14.19 -0.42 10.19
N ILE A 196 -13.07 -0.12 10.86
CA ILE A 196 -12.84 1.24 11.38
C ILE A 196 -12.45 2.23 10.27
N GLY A 197 -11.67 1.80 9.27
CA GLY A 197 -11.28 2.64 8.14
C GLY A 197 -12.49 3.07 7.31
N VAL A 198 -13.34 2.13 6.92
CA VAL A 198 -14.57 2.43 6.16
C VAL A 198 -15.53 3.27 7.01
N SER A 199 -15.73 2.93 8.30
CA SER A 199 -16.57 3.72 9.21
C SER A 199 -16.09 5.16 9.35
N ALA A 200 -14.78 5.38 9.46
CA ALA A 200 -14.21 6.72 9.61
C ALA A 200 -14.49 7.60 8.39
N PHE A 201 -14.37 7.06 7.17
CA PHE A 201 -14.68 7.82 5.96
C PHE A 201 -16.19 7.93 5.68
N ASN A 202 -17.02 6.95 6.10
CA ASN A 202 -18.47 7.12 6.10
C ASN A 202 -18.91 8.25 7.04
N ALA A 203 -18.33 8.35 8.24
CA ALA A 203 -18.63 9.43 9.18
C ALA A 203 -18.29 10.83 8.63
N LEU A 204 -17.35 10.93 7.68
CA LEU A 204 -17.03 12.15 6.95
C LEU A 204 -17.96 12.43 5.76
N ASN A 205 -18.89 11.53 5.44
CA ASN A 205 -19.66 11.52 4.20
C ASN A 205 -18.76 11.59 2.95
N ALA A 206 -17.59 10.94 3.01
CA ALA A 206 -16.58 11.02 1.95
C ALA A 206 -16.65 9.85 0.95
N LEU A 207 -17.21 8.71 1.38
CA LEU A 207 -17.37 7.52 0.53
C LEU A 207 -18.69 7.56 -0.24
N SER A 208 -18.66 7.05 -1.48
CA SER A 208 -19.89 6.74 -2.23
C SER A 208 -20.73 5.69 -1.49
N THR A 209 -22.05 5.83 -1.54
CA THR A 209 -23.00 4.90 -0.89
C THR A 209 -23.85 4.14 -1.92
N ARG A 210 -23.42 4.11 -3.19
CA ARG A 210 -24.09 3.44 -4.31
C ARG A 210 -23.96 1.91 -4.27
N ASN A 211 -24.51 1.30 -3.23
CA ASN A 211 -24.40 -0.14 -2.98
C ASN A 211 -25.11 -1.03 -4.02
N SER A 212 -26.05 -0.49 -4.80
CA SER A 212 -26.77 -1.21 -5.84
C SER A 212 -25.93 -1.49 -7.09
N GLU A 213 -24.91 -0.66 -7.36
CA GLU A 213 -24.06 -0.76 -8.55
C GLU A 213 -22.59 -0.42 -8.22
N PRO A 214 -21.91 -1.22 -7.37
CA PRO A 214 -20.56 -0.92 -6.88
C PRO A 214 -19.54 -0.60 -7.97
N GLN A 215 -19.59 -1.33 -9.09
CA GLN A 215 -18.68 -1.19 -10.21
C GLN A 215 -18.78 0.18 -10.90
N LEU A 216 -19.91 0.89 -10.73
CA LEU A 216 -20.20 2.20 -11.30
C LEU A 216 -20.14 3.33 -10.26
N ALA A 217 -19.82 3.03 -8.99
CA ALA A 217 -19.81 4.02 -7.92
C ALA A 217 -18.70 5.08 -8.11
N SER A 218 -17.50 4.65 -8.50
CA SER A 218 -16.40 5.57 -8.83
C SER A 218 -16.62 6.20 -10.21
N ARG A 219 -17.15 7.41 -10.23
CA ARG A 219 -17.48 8.16 -11.46
C ARG A 219 -16.90 9.59 -11.43
N PRO A 220 -15.57 9.74 -11.56
CA PRO A 220 -14.93 11.05 -11.55
C PRO A 220 -15.56 12.00 -12.57
N PHE A 221 -15.81 13.25 -12.15
CA PHE A 221 -16.41 14.32 -12.95
C PHE A 221 -17.87 14.13 -13.39
N ASP A 222 -18.48 12.99 -13.12
CA ASP A 222 -19.90 12.75 -13.40
C ASP A 222 -20.80 13.60 -12.50
N THR A 223 -21.99 13.97 -13.00
CA THR A 223 -22.97 14.78 -12.26
C THR A 223 -23.58 14.05 -11.08
N GLU A 224 -23.63 12.73 -11.12
CA GLU A 224 -24.20 11.86 -10.07
C GLU A 224 -23.14 11.26 -9.13
N ARG A 225 -21.90 11.77 -9.15
CA ARG A 225 -20.87 11.35 -8.19
C ARG A 225 -21.29 11.74 -6.76
N ASP A 226 -21.12 10.84 -5.81
CA ASP A 226 -21.57 11.01 -4.42
C ASP A 226 -20.45 10.77 -3.37
N GLY A 227 -19.22 10.54 -3.81
CA GLY A 227 -18.06 10.31 -2.94
C GLY A 227 -16.96 9.57 -3.68
N PHE A 228 -15.80 9.36 -3.03
CA PHE A 228 -14.78 8.47 -3.57
C PHE A 228 -15.07 7.01 -3.20
N VAL A 229 -14.40 6.08 -3.87
CA VAL A 229 -14.44 4.65 -3.50
C VAL A 229 -13.10 4.27 -2.91
N ILE A 230 -13.12 3.74 -1.68
CA ILE A 230 -11.90 3.31 -1.00
C ILE A 230 -11.30 2.09 -1.70
N GLY A 231 -9.98 2.07 -1.82
CA GLY A 231 -9.22 0.95 -2.35
C GLY A 231 -7.97 0.70 -1.53
N GLU A 232 -7.35 -0.45 -1.75
CA GLU A 232 -6.03 -0.79 -1.20
C GLU A 232 -5.07 -1.17 -2.34
N GLY A 233 -3.77 -1.16 -2.06
CA GLY A 233 -2.75 -1.53 -3.03
C GLY A 233 -1.39 -0.93 -2.73
N ALA A 234 -0.44 -1.22 -3.63
CA ALA A 234 0.90 -0.65 -3.63
C ALA A 234 1.40 -0.44 -5.06
N GLY A 235 2.22 0.59 -5.26
CA GLY A 235 2.84 0.94 -6.55
C GLY A 235 3.80 2.10 -6.46
#